data_AF-A0A838S4G7-F1
#
_entry.id   AF-A0A838S4G7-F1
#
_cell.length_a   1.000
_cell.length_b   1.000
_cell.length_c   1.000
_cell.angle_alpha   90.00
_cell.angle_beta   90.00
_cell.angle_gamma   90.00
#
_symmetry.space_group_name_H-M   'P 1'
#
loop_
_entity.id
_entity.type
_entity.pdbx_description
1 polymer ?
#
loop_
_entity_poly.entity_id
_entity_poly.type
_entity_poly.pdbx_seq_one_letter_code
_entity_poly.pdbx_strand_id
1 'polypeptide(L)' 'MSKLGLLGGGCCAPLTHEPLAQGDADDLAPLFKALGDPARLRLLSLIACHEGGEACVCELTDAFDL' A
#
# COMPACT_ATOMS: atom_id res chain seq x y z
N MET A 1 -1.63 -11.74 17.01
CA MET A 1 -1.22 -11.45 15.62
C MET A 1 -2.02 -10.25 15.11
N SER A 2 -1.96 -9.14 15.85
CA SER A 2 -2.90 -8.03 15.75
C SER A 2 -2.13 -6.73 15.52
N LYS A 3 -1.74 -6.44 14.27
CA LYS A 3 -1.44 -5.06 13.86
C LYS A 3 -1.35 -4.93 12.34
N LEU A 4 -2.44 -5.20 11.63
CA LEU A 4 -2.66 -4.61 10.32
C LEU A 4 -3.95 -3.79 10.39
N GLY A 5 -3.92 -2.75 11.23
CA GLY A 5 -4.98 -1.76 11.33
C GLY A 5 -4.64 -0.58 10.43
N LEU A 6 -4.78 -0.75 9.12
CA LEU A 6 -4.59 0.34 8.16
C LEU A 6 -5.91 0.90 7.61
N LEU A 7 -7.07 0.40 8.03
CA LEU A 7 -8.35 0.79 7.44
C LEU A 7 -9.44 0.85 8.51
N GLY A 8 -9.71 2.06 9.03
CA GLY A 8 -10.89 2.34 9.85
C GLY A 8 -10.63 3.22 11.08
N GLY A 9 -10.31 4.51 10.85
CA GLY A 9 -10.05 5.50 11.91
C GLY A 9 -8.55 5.73 12.11
N GLY A 10 -8.05 6.86 11.59
CA GLY A 10 -6.63 7.12 11.38
C GLY A 10 -5.75 6.90 12.62
N CYS A 11 -4.78 6.00 12.50
CA CYS A 11 -3.69 5.82 13.46
C CYS A 11 -2.73 7.03 13.45
N CYS A 12 -2.71 7.77 12.36
CA CYS A 12 -1.83 8.91 12.15
C CYS A 12 -2.62 10.05 11.49
N ALA A 13 -2.32 11.30 11.88
CA ALA A 13 -2.75 12.45 11.11
C ALA A 13 -2.22 12.32 9.65
N PRO A 14 -2.88 12.94 8.66
CA PRO A 14 -2.37 12.94 7.29
C PRO A 14 -0.90 13.37 7.26
N LEU A 15 -0.07 12.70 6.46
CA LEU A 15 1.36 13.03 6.29
C LEU A 15 1.61 14.50 5.91
N THR A 16 0.56 15.19 5.43
CA THR A 16 0.56 16.58 5.01
C THR A 16 0.20 17.58 6.12
N HIS A 17 -0.10 17.13 7.34
CA HIS A 17 -0.60 17.99 8.43
C HIS A 17 0.46 18.35 9.49
N GLU A 18 1.21 17.38 10.01
CA GLU A 18 2.26 17.57 11.02
C GLU A 18 3.41 16.59 10.78
N PRO A 19 4.68 16.92 11.10
CA PRO A 19 5.78 15.96 11.01
C PRO A 19 5.53 14.69 11.82
N LEU A 20 5.86 13.54 11.24
CA LEU A 20 5.73 12.25 11.92
C LEU A 20 6.68 12.17 13.13
N ALA A 21 6.18 11.58 14.21
CA ALA A 21 7.04 11.14 15.30
C ALA A 21 7.98 10.04 14.78
N GLN A 22 9.19 9.94 15.37
CA GLN A 22 10.19 8.96 14.92
C GLN A 22 9.66 7.52 14.95
N GLY A 23 8.90 7.14 15.99
CA GLY A 23 8.32 5.79 16.08
C GLY A 23 7.33 5.48 14.97
N ASP A 24 6.49 6.45 14.60
CA ASP A 24 5.53 6.27 13.49
C ASP A 24 6.28 6.14 12.15
N ALA A 25 7.37 6.90 11.97
CA ALA A 25 8.21 6.79 10.79
C ALA A 25 8.91 5.42 10.70
N ASP A 26 9.40 4.89 11.83
CA ASP A 26 10.03 3.57 11.91
C ASP A 26 9.03 2.45 11.58
N ASP A 27 7.76 2.61 11.98
CA ASP A 27 6.68 1.66 11.67
C ASP A 27 6.24 1.73 10.19
N LEU A 28 6.18 2.93 9.61
CA LEU A 28 5.72 3.14 8.23
C LEU A 28 6.80 2.89 7.17
N ALA A 29 8.07 3.14 7.47
CA ALA A 29 9.16 3.03 6.51
C ALA A 29 9.26 1.64 5.83
N PRO A 30 9.10 0.50 6.52
CA PRO A 30 9.07 -0.81 5.89
C PRO A 30 7.92 -0.99 4.90
N LEU A 31 6.74 -0.42 5.19
CA LEU A 31 5.58 -0.48 4.30
C LEU A 31 5.82 0.35 3.03
N PHE A 32 6.33 1.57 3.17
CA PHE A 32 6.71 2.38 2.01
C PHE A 32 7.82 1.72 1.19
N LYS A 33 8.81 1.09 1.84
CA LYS A 33 9.84 0.30 1.15
C LYS A 33 9.23 -0.90 0.41
N ALA A 34 8.20 -1.54 0.98
CA ALA A 34 7.46 -2.62 0.36
C ALA A 34 6.54 -2.15 -0.78
N LEU A 35 6.21 -0.87 -0.86
CA LEU A 35 5.47 -0.33 -2.00
C LEU A 35 6.40 0.26 -3.06
N GLY A 36 7.55 0.82 -2.69
CA GLY A 36 8.45 1.59 -3.58
C GLY A 36 9.17 0.81 -4.70
N ASP A 37 8.75 -0.41 -5.02
CA ASP A 37 9.22 -1.11 -6.22
C ASP A 37 8.27 -0.81 -7.39
N PRO A 38 8.76 -0.47 -8.59
CA PRO A 38 7.91 -0.12 -9.73
C PRO A 38 6.87 -1.18 -10.11
N ALA A 39 7.22 -2.48 -10.03
CA ALA A 39 6.30 -3.55 -10.37
C ALA A 39 5.17 -3.64 -9.33
N ARG A 40 5.51 -3.56 -8.03
CA ARG A 40 4.49 -3.55 -6.96
C ARG A 40 3.59 -2.32 -6.99
N LEU A 41 4.11 -1.14 -7.35
CA LEU A 41 3.27 0.07 -7.53
C LEU A 41 2.27 -0.12 -8.68
N ARG A 42 2.72 -0.64 -9.81
CA ARG A 42 1.85 -0.91 -10.96
C ARG A 42 0.78 -1.95 -10.60
N LEU A 43 1.17 -2.99 -9.86
CA LEU A 43 0.26 -4.03 -9.36
C LEU A 43 -0.82 -3.42 -8.46
N LEU A 44 -0.43 -2.61 -7.49
CA LEU A 44 -1.37 -1.91 -6.61
C LEU A 44 -2.33 -1.02 -7.41
N SER A 45 -1.82 -0.28 -8.40
CA SER A 45 -2.65 0.57 -9.27
C SER A 45 -3.67 -0.24 -10.06
N LEU A 46 -3.29 -1.40 -10.60
CA LEU A 46 -4.21 -2.27 -11.35
C LEU A 46 -5.34 -2.76 -10.46
N ILE A 47 -5.03 -3.25 -9.26
CA ILE A 47 -6.03 -3.75 -8.30
C ILE A 47 -6.94 -2.61 -7.84
N ALA A 48 -6.39 -1.44 -7.49
CA ALA A 48 -7.15 -0.31 -6.99
C ALA A 48 -8.12 0.29 -8.03
N CYS A 49 -7.79 0.16 -9.32
CA CYS A 49 -8.64 0.62 -10.42
C CYS A 49 -9.65 -0.43 -10.89
N HIS A 50 -9.55 -1.69 -10.43
CA HIS A 50 -10.48 -2.74 -10.80
C HIS A 50 -11.83 -2.55 -10.11
N GLU A 51 -12.94 -2.87 -10.80
CA GLU A 51 -14.26 -2.87 -10.17
C GLU A 51 -14.29 -3.85 -8.99
N GLY A 52 -14.73 -3.36 -7.82
CA GLY A 52 -14.73 -4.16 -6.59
C GLY A 52 -13.41 -4.18 -5.82
N GLY A 53 -12.33 -3.58 -6.36
CA GLY A 53 -11.04 -3.46 -5.66
C GLY A 53 -10.27 -4.79 -5.51
N GLU A 54 -10.64 -5.79 -6.29
CA GLU A 54 -9.97 -7.09 -6.41
C GLU A 54 -9.78 -7.39 -7.89
N ALA A 55 -8.70 -8.07 -8.29
CA ALA A 55 -8.46 -8.46 -9.67
C ALA A 55 -8.20 -9.96 -9.75
N CYS A 56 -8.63 -10.62 -10.82
CA CYS A 56 -8.33 -12.03 -11.03
C CYS A 56 -6.84 -12.19 -11.40
N VAL A 57 -6.21 -13.24 -10.88
CA VAL A 57 -4.79 -13.55 -11.20
C VAL A 57 -4.54 -13.69 -12.70
N CYS A 58 -5.53 -14.16 -13.46
CA CYS A 58 -5.43 -14.30 -14.91
C CYS A 58 -5.25 -12.95 -15.63
N GLU A 59 -5.85 -11.88 -15.10
CA GLU A 59 -5.78 -10.52 -15.66
C GLU A 59 -4.47 -9.82 -15.27
N LEU A 60 -3.90 -10.25 -14.15
CA LEU A 60 -2.66 -9.72 -13.59
C LEU A 60 -1.43 -10.27 -14.31
N THR A 61 -1.41 -11.57 -14.65
CA THR A 61 -0.26 -12.20 -15.30
C THR A 61 0.06 -11.60 -16.66
N ASP A 62 -0.95 -11.15 -17.41
CA ASP A 62 -0.74 -10.52 -18.72
C ASP A 62 -0.10 -9.12 -18.61
N ALA A 63 -0.14 -8.51 -17.42
CA ALA A 63 0.38 -7.17 -17.21
C ALA A 63 1.89 -7.13 -16.91
N PHE A 64 2.53 -8.26 -16.57
CA PHE A 64 3.91 -8.31 -16.12
C PHE A 64 4.72 -9.36 -16.89
N ASP A 65 5.81 -8.93 -17.53
CA ASP A 65 6.83 -9.84 -18.07
C ASP A 65 7.79 -10.23 -16.93
N LEU A 66 7.58 -11.39 -16.31
CA LEU A 66 8.33 -11.93 -15.17
C LEU A 66 8.97 -13.28 -15.49
#